data_AF-R7LRD2-F1
#
_entry.id   AF-R7LRD2-F1
#
_cell.length_a   1.000
_cell.length_b   1.000
_cell.length_c   1.000
_cell.angle_alpha   90.00
_cell.angle_beta   90.00
_cell.angle_gamma   90.00
#
_symmetry.space_group_name_H-M   'P 1'
#
loop_
_entity.id
_entity.type
_entity.pdbx_description
1 polymer ?
#
loop_
_entity_poly.entity_id
_entity_poly.type
_entity_poly.pdbx_seq_one_letter_code
_entity_poly.pdbx_strand_id
1 'polypeptide(L)'
;MDFFNDGSYKFVTNMINEKIDVLKENGEFNEKYTRMYDLIDEFDLILEDNQKKKFNEIMELIYNTEEYYFALAYSLGVKYGKDLEKL
;
A
#
# COMPACT_ATOMS: atom_id res chain seq x y z
N MET A 1 -15.12 -11.74 -3.32
CA MET A 1 -15.93 -10.57 -3.75
C MET A 1 -16.70 -10.02 -2.57
N ASP A 2 -17.48 -10.83 -1.83
CA ASP A 2 -18.26 -10.36 -0.67
C ASP A 2 -17.43 -9.63 0.41
N PHE A 3 -16.20 -10.07 0.63
CA PHE A 3 -15.22 -9.44 1.52
C PHE A 3 -14.83 -7.98 1.17
N PHE A 4 -14.99 -7.55 -0.10
CA PHE A 4 -14.84 -6.14 -0.47
C PHE A 4 -16.11 -5.34 -0.16
N ASN A 5 -17.27 -5.99 -0.25
CA ASN A 5 -18.59 -5.35 -0.10
C ASN A 5 -18.97 -5.11 1.37
N ASP A 6 -18.52 -5.97 2.29
CA ASP A 6 -18.78 -5.85 3.73
C ASP A 6 -17.72 -5.03 4.48
N GLY A 7 -16.70 -4.52 3.78
CA GLY A 7 -15.63 -3.71 4.35
C GLY A 7 -14.52 -4.49 5.07
N SER A 8 -14.60 -5.82 5.08
CA SER A 8 -13.59 -6.69 5.74
C SER A 8 -12.19 -6.52 5.15
N TYR A 9 -12.08 -6.04 3.90
CA TYR A 9 -10.79 -5.73 3.28
C TYR A 9 -9.92 -4.75 4.07
N LYS A 10 -10.53 -3.80 4.78
CA LYS A 10 -9.82 -2.84 5.63
C LYS A 10 -9.07 -3.51 6.77
N PHE A 11 -9.64 -4.57 7.35
CA PHE A 11 -8.97 -5.33 8.41
C PHE A 11 -7.69 -5.99 7.90
N VAL A 12 -7.74 -6.57 6.71
CA VAL A 12 -6.57 -7.20 6.08
C VAL A 12 -5.52 -6.16 5.72
N THR A 13 -5.92 -5.03 5.15
CA THR A 13 -5.02 -3.90 4.88
C THR A 13 -4.31 -3.43 6.14
N ASN A 14 -5.05 -3.22 7.23
CA ASN A 14 -4.46 -2.83 8.52
C ASN A 14 -3.46 -3.88 9.03
N MET A 15 -3.81 -5.16 8.93
CA MET A 15 -2.92 -6.24 9.34
C MET A 15 -1.62 -6.28 8.51
N ILE A 16 -1.70 -6.00 7.21
CA ILE A 16 -0.50 -5.89 6.35
C ILE A 16 0.31 -4.66 6.72
N ASN A 17 -0.34 -3.52 6.96
CA ASN A 17 0.32 -2.29 7.38
C ASN A 17 1.06 -2.44 8.72
N GLU A 18 0.52 -3.20 9.67
CA GLU A 18 1.21 -3.54 10.93
C GLU A 18 2.49 -4.37 10.72
N LYS A 19 2.67 -4.97 9.54
CA LYS A 19 3.85 -5.75 9.16
C LYS A 19 4.79 -4.99 8.22
N ILE A 20 4.51 -3.73 7.91
CA ILE A 20 5.36 -2.92 7.02
C ILE A 20 6.82 -2.87 7.49
N ASP A 21 7.05 -2.89 8.80
CA ASP A 21 8.42 -2.84 9.35
C ASP A 21 9.22 -4.10 9.00
N VAL A 22 8.57 -5.25 8.84
CA VAL A 22 9.22 -6.48 8.34
C VAL A 22 9.64 -6.30 6.88
N LEU A 23 8.83 -5.62 6.05
CA LEU A 23 9.22 -5.31 4.67
C LEU A 23 10.41 -4.34 4.62
N LYS A 24 10.49 -3.39 5.55
CA LYS A 24 11.63 -2.46 5.67
C LYS A 24 12.94 -3.16 6.08
N GLU A 25 12.90 -4.39 6.60
CA GLU A 25 14.13 -5.18 6.79
C GLU A 25 14.76 -5.58 5.45
N ASN A 26 13.97 -5.65 4.37
CA ASN A 26 14.51 -5.81 3.03
C ASN A 26 15.12 -4.49 2.55
N GLY A 27 16.45 -4.48 2.34
CA GLY A 27 17.20 -3.28 2.00
C GLY A 27 16.73 -2.58 0.71
N GLU A 28 16.36 -3.33 -0.33
CA GLU A 28 15.89 -2.76 -1.59
C GLU A 28 14.51 -2.12 -1.44
N PHE A 29 13.60 -2.78 -0.73
CA PHE A 29 12.30 -2.20 -0.41
C PHE A 29 12.47 -0.92 0.41
N ASN A 30 13.29 -0.96 1.46
CA ASN A 30 13.50 0.19 2.34
C ASN A 30 14.10 1.38 1.59
N GLU A 31 15.11 1.16 0.73
CA GLU A 31 15.71 2.22 -0.09
C GLU A 31 14.67 2.88 -1.00
N LYS A 32 13.88 2.06 -1.72
CA LYS A 32 12.82 2.57 -2.61
C LYS A 32 11.73 3.30 -1.83
N TYR A 33 11.31 2.74 -0.69
CA TYR A 33 10.30 3.31 0.19
C TYR A 33 10.76 4.67 0.72
N THR A 34 11.96 4.76 1.31
CA THR A 34 12.54 6.01 1.78
C THR A 34 12.65 7.05 0.65
N ARG A 35 13.19 6.66 -0.51
CA ARG A 35 13.32 7.60 -1.64
C ARG A 35 11.98 8.13 -2.13
N MET A 36 10.92 7.33 -2.08
CA MET A 36 9.57 7.76 -2.44
C MET A 36 9.07 8.86 -1.49
N TYR A 37 9.22 8.69 -0.17
CA TYR A 37 8.82 9.71 0.80
C TYR A 37 9.66 10.98 0.69
N ASP A 38 10.98 10.85 0.52
CA ASP A 38 11.85 12.01 0.30
C ASP A 38 11.38 12.83 -0.92
N LEU A 39 11.04 12.16 -2.03
CA LEU A 39 10.52 12.82 -3.21
C LEU A 39 9.16 13.48 -2.97
N ILE A 40 8.26 12.84 -2.22
CA ILE A 40 6.96 13.44 -1.86
C ILE A 40 7.18 14.74 -1.08
N ASP A 41 8.09 14.75 -0.12
CA ASP A 41 8.43 15.93 0.68
C ASP A 41 9.09 17.02 -0.18
N GLU A 42 10.04 16.63 -1.05
CA GLU A 42 10.65 17.54 -2.03
C GLU A 42 9.59 18.19 -2.94
N PHE A 43 8.60 17.40 -3.39
CA PHE A 43 7.50 17.89 -4.23
C PHE A 43 6.58 18.84 -3.46
N ASP A 44 6.24 18.55 -2.20
CA ASP A 44 5.40 19.46 -1.43
C ASP A 44 6.06 20.83 -1.23
N LEU A 45 7.39 20.93 -1.19
CA LEU A 45 8.08 22.22 -1.08
C LEU A 45 7.99 23.09 -2.36
N ILE A 46 7.82 22.49 -3.54
CA ILE A 46 7.88 23.19 -4.82
C ILE A 46 6.53 23.45 -5.47
N LEU A 47 5.49 22.70 -5.08
CA LEU A 47 4.15 22.83 -5.68
C LEU A 47 3.41 24.08 -5.18
N GLU A 48 2.72 24.76 -6.09
CA GLU A 48 1.79 25.83 -5.74
C GLU A 48 0.49 25.26 -5.13
N ASP A 49 -0.27 26.08 -4.39
CA ASP A 49 -1.45 25.64 -3.62
C ASP A 49 -2.47 24.79 -4.41
N ASN A 50 -2.75 25.15 -5.67
CA ASN A 50 -3.68 24.39 -6.51
C ASN A 50 -3.08 23.05 -6.97
N GLN A 51 -1.78 23.00 -7.19
CA GLN A 51 -1.08 21.77 -7.55
C GLN A 51 -0.97 20.83 -6.35
N LYS A 52 -0.67 21.37 -5.15
CA LYS A 52 -0.68 20.63 -3.89
C LYS A 52 -2.01 19.93 -3.64
N LYS A 53 -3.14 20.64 -3.84
CA LYS A 53 -4.47 20.04 -3.70
C LYS A 53 -4.66 18.82 -4.60
N LYS A 54 -4.32 18.95 -5.89
CA LYS A 54 -4.42 17.84 -6.85
C LYS A 54 -3.45 16.70 -6.53
N PHE A 55 -2.24 17.04 -6.10
CA PHE A 55 -1.25 16.05 -5.71
C PHE A 55 -1.71 15.25 -4.48
N ASN A 56 -2.25 15.93 -3.46
CA ASN A 56 -2.81 15.28 -2.28
C ASN A 56 -4.00 14.37 -2.64
N GLU A 57 -4.88 14.82 -3.54
CA GLU A 57 -5.98 14.00 -4.06
C GLU A 57 -5.45 12.74 -4.79
N ILE A 58 -4.40 12.87 -5.60
CA ILE A 58 -3.76 11.73 -6.25
C ILE A 58 -3.18 10.76 -5.22
N MET A 59 -2.46 11.27 -4.21
CA MET A 59 -1.89 10.43 -3.15
C MET A 59 -2.98 9.70 -2.36
N GLU A 60 -4.07 10.38 -2.01
CA GLU A 60 -5.22 9.77 -1.34
C GLU A 60 -5.84 8.66 -2.21
N LEU A 61 -6.03 8.90 -3.51
CA LEU A 61 -6.53 7.89 -4.44
C LEU A 61 -5.58 6.68 -4.56
N ILE A 62 -4.26 6.89 -4.60
CA ILE A 62 -3.27 5.82 -4.62
C ILE A 62 -3.38 4.96 -3.36
N TYR A 63 -3.34 5.57 -2.17
CA TYR A 63 -3.44 4.84 -0.91
C TYR A 63 -4.74 4.06 -0.80
N ASN A 64 -5.88 4.70 -1.11
CA ASN A 64 -7.19 4.04 -1.10
C ASN A 64 -7.27 2.87 -2.09
N THR A 65 -6.60 2.98 -3.24
CA THR A 65 -6.59 1.90 -4.25
C THR A 65 -5.65 0.77 -3.83
N GLU A 66 -4.50 1.07 -3.23
CA GLU A 66 -3.56 0.07 -2.68
C GLU A 66 -4.23 -0.84 -1.65
N GLU A 67 -5.15 -0.31 -0.82
CA GLU A 67 -5.89 -1.14 0.14
C GLU A 67 -6.58 -2.33 -0.54
N TYR A 68 -7.16 -2.13 -1.73
CA TYR A 68 -7.81 -3.21 -2.46
C TYR A 68 -6.81 -4.23 -3.02
N TYR A 69 -5.65 -3.77 -3.49
CA TYR A 69 -4.60 -4.66 -3.99
C TYR A 69 -4.00 -5.53 -2.88
N PHE A 70 -3.74 -4.96 -1.71
CA PHE A 70 -3.26 -5.69 -0.54
C PHE A 70 -4.27 -6.74 -0.08
N ALA A 71 -5.53 -6.35 0.01
CA ALA A 71 -6.57 -7.27 0.44
C ALA A 71 -6.80 -8.39 -0.58
N LEU A 72 -6.68 -8.11 -1.89
CA LEU A 72 -6.70 -9.13 -2.94
C LEU A 72 -5.50 -10.08 -2.83
N ALA A 73 -4.28 -9.54 -2.69
CA ALA A 73 -3.06 -10.34 -2.58
C ALA A 73 -3.12 -11.30 -1.38
N TYR A 74 -3.59 -10.82 -0.23
CA TYR A 74 -3.82 -11.66 0.94
C TYR A 74 -4.88 -12.74 0.68
N SER A 75 -6.01 -12.38 0.08
CA SER A 75 -7.07 -13.34 -0.26
C SER A 75 -6.55 -14.47 -1.16
N LEU A 76 -5.73 -14.12 -2.15
CA LEU A 76 -5.06 -15.09 -3.01
C LEU A 76 -4.04 -15.94 -2.23
N GLY A 77 -3.25 -15.34 -1.34
CA GLY A 77 -2.31 -16.05 -0.48
C GLY A 77 -3.01 -17.03 0.48
N VAL A 78 -4.15 -16.67 1.07
CA VAL A 78 -4.95 -17.60 1.91
C VAL A 78 -5.52 -18.74 1.07
N LYS A 79 -6.02 -18.43 -0.13
CA LYS A 79 -6.66 -19.42 -1.00
C LYS A 79 -5.67 -20.40 -1.62
N TYR A 80 -4.50 -19.92 -2.03
CA TYR A 80 -3.54 -20.68 -2.83
C TYR A 80 -2.20 -20.92 -2.11
N GLY A 81 -1.98 -20.38 -0.91
CA GLY A 81 -0.71 -20.46 -0.19
C GLY A 81 -0.25 -21.89 0.06
N LYS A 82 -1.19 -22.80 0.38
CA LYS A 82 -0.90 -24.24 0.55
C LYS A 82 -0.49 -24.96 -0.73
N ASP A 83 -0.83 -24.40 -1.89
CA ASP A 83 -0.41 -24.95 -3.18
C ASP A 83 0.94 -24.37 -3.62
N LEU A 84 1.28 -23.15 -3.16
CA LEU A 84 2.63 -22.58 -3.30
C LEU A 84 3.67 -23.31 -2.45
N GLU A 85 3.32 -23.81 -1.26
CA GLU A 85 4.22 -24.62 -0.42
C GLU A 85 4.63 -25.96 -1.04
N LYS A 86 3.94 -26.40 -2.11
CA LYS A 86 4.21 -27.67 -2.80
C LYS A 86 5.06 -27.51 -4.06
N LEU A 87 5.42 -26.27 -4.44
CA LEU A 87 6.38 -25.96 -5.50
C LEU A 87 7.81 -26.03 -4.96
#